data_AF-A0A960XRC3-F1
#
_entry.id   AF-A0A960XRC3-F1
#
_cell.length_a   1.000
_cell.length_b   1.000
_cell.length_c   1.000
_cell.angle_alpha   90.00
_cell.angle_beta   90.00
_cell.angle_gamma   90.00
#
_symmetry.space_group_name_H-M   'P 1'
#
loop_
_entity.id
_entity.type
_entity.pdbx_description
1 polymer ?
#
loop_
_entity_poly.entity_id
_entity_poly.type
_entity_poly.pdbx_seq_one_letter_code
_entity_poly.pdbx_strand_id
1 'polypeptide(L)'
;MEPDTTTHFTEDDLNVFIANGASRLTPREVQDMVSELPDLREQFARFRETPFAATEQKLHFLAHVVEHVWTDKYRDMPYGAALEAAFAITYFTRETDLIPDTLGTIGLLDDSAIIEAVLVRNERAYALYRAETKRD
;
A
#
# COMPACT_ATOMS: atom_id res chain seq x y z
N MET A 1 1.95 28.05 -31.39
CA MET A 1 1.44 27.74 -30.04
C MET A 1 1.44 26.23 -29.98
N GLU A 2 2.54 25.66 -29.48
CA GLU A 2 2.63 24.22 -29.30
C GLU A 2 1.72 23.85 -28.12
N PRO A 3 0.94 22.75 -28.20
CA PRO A 3 0.20 22.28 -27.04
C PRO A 3 1.20 21.87 -25.96
N ASP A 4 1.02 22.40 -24.76
CA ASP A 4 1.73 21.98 -23.56
C ASP A 4 1.39 20.51 -23.28
N THR A 5 2.27 19.60 -23.71
CA THR A 5 2.20 18.15 -23.41
C THR A 5 2.77 17.84 -22.02
N THR A 6 2.39 18.63 -21.01
CA THR A 6 2.53 18.18 -19.63
C THR A 6 1.39 17.21 -19.36
N THR A 7 1.65 15.91 -19.49
CA THR A 7 0.73 14.86 -19.03
C THR A 7 0.44 15.10 -17.55
N HIS A 8 -0.72 15.66 -17.23
CA HIS A 8 -1.18 15.74 -15.85
C HIS A 8 -1.63 14.35 -15.42
N PHE A 9 -0.87 13.74 -14.50
CA PHE A 9 -1.29 12.52 -13.83
C PHE A 9 -2.47 12.85 -12.91
N THR A 10 -3.63 12.26 -13.20
CA THR A 10 -4.89 12.53 -12.49
C THR A 10 -5.19 11.47 -11.43
N GLU A 11 -6.17 11.73 -10.57
CA GLU A 11 -6.66 10.74 -9.61
C GLU A 11 -7.20 9.47 -10.30
N ASP A 12 -7.83 9.63 -11.47
CA ASP A 12 -8.31 8.52 -12.29
C ASP A 12 -7.15 7.67 -12.81
N ASP A 13 -6.05 8.30 -13.25
CA ASP A 13 -4.84 7.57 -13.68
C ASP A 13 -4.25 6.76 -12.52
N LEU A 14 -4.22 7.33 -11.32
CA LEU A 14 -3.74 6.65 -10.12
C LEU A 14 -4.62 5.46 -9.73
N ASN A 15 -5.93 5.61 -9.82
CA ASN A 15 -6.88 4.53 -9.55
C ASN A 15 -6.72 3.38 -10.55
N VAL A 16 -6.59 3.70 -11.84
CA VAL A 16 -6.33 2.70 -12.89
C VAL A 16 -4.98 2.02 -12.69
N PHE A 17 -3.94 2.78 -12.33
CA PHE A 17 -2.61 2.24 -12.04
C PHE A 17 -2.65 1.20 -10.92
N ILE A 18 -3.30 1.54 -9.80
CA ILE A 18 -3.36 0.63 -8.65
C ILE A 18 -4.24 -0.58 -8.94
N ALA A 19 -5.41 -0.41 -9.56
CA ALA A 19 -6.26 -1.55 -9.92
C ALA A 19 -5.52 -2.53 -10.86
N ASN A 20 -4.82 -2.02 -11.86
CA ASN A 20 -4.02 -2.83 -12.77
C ASN A 20 -2.84 -3.51 -12.07
N GLY A 21 -2.15 -2.80 -11.19
CA GLY A 21 -1.05 -3.33 -10.39
C GLY A 21 -1.50 -4.48 -9.49
N ALA A 22 -2.56 -4.25 -8.73
CA ALA A 22 -3.18 -5.24 -7.84
C ALA A 22 -3.66 -6.49 -8.60
N SER A 23 -4.25 -6.33 -9.80
CA SER A 23 -4.73 -7.45 -10.61
C SER A 23 -3.63 -8.39 -11.12
N ARG A 24 -2.37 -7.94 -11.10
CA ARG A 24 -1.22 -8.73 -11.56
C ARG A 24 -0.58 -9.55 -10.44
N LEU A 25 -0.92 -9.27 -9.18
CA LEU A 25 -0.41 -10.03 -8.05
C LEU A 25 -0.95 -11.45 -8.08
N THR A 26 -0.05 -12.41 -8.02
CA THR A 26 -0.41 -13.82 -7.90
C THR A 26 -0.67 -14.19 -6.44
N PRO A 27 -1.49 -15.23 -6.16
CA PRO A 27 -1.68 -15.71 -4.80
C PRO A 27 -0.37 -16.10 -4.10
N ARG A 28 0.60 -16.61 -4.87
CA ARG A 28 1.95 -16.96 -4.36
C ARG A 28 2.71 -15.71 -3.93
N GLU A 29 2.75 -14.66 -4.74
CA GLU A 29 3.45 -13.42 -4.37
C GLU A 29 2.88 -12.80 -3.08
N VAL A 30 1.56 -12.82 -2.90
CA VAL A 30 0.96 -12.29 -1.67
C VAL A 30 1.23 -13.23 -0.48
N GLN A 31 1.25 -14.55 -0.69
CA GLN A 31 1.62 -15.52 0.35
C GLN A 31 3.08 -15.38 0.79
N ASP A 32 3.98 -15.16 -0.17
CA ASP A 32 5.40 -14.90 0.08
C ASP A 32 5.53 -13.59 0.87
N MET A 33 4.86 -12.52 0.46
CA MET A 33 4.81 -11.24 1.19
C MET A 33 4.30 -11.40 2.63
N VAL A 34 3.23 -12.19 2.87
CA VAL A 34 2.71 -12.47 4.23
C VAL A 34 3.78 -13.13 5.11
N SER A 35 4.61 -13.99 4.51
CA SER A 35 5.70 -14.66 5.22
C SER A 35 6.85 -13.71 5.55
N GLU A 36 7.02 -12.65 4.76
CA GLU A 36 8.01 -11.58 4.93
C GLU A 36 7.53 -10.42 5.80
N LEU A 37 6.24 -10.35 6.16
CA LEU A 37 5.67 -9.26 6.95
C LEU A 37 6.39 -8.96 8.27
N PRO A 38 6.93 -9.94 9.03
CA PRO A 38 7.74 -9.62 10.22
C PRO A 38 8.92 -8.71 9.90
N ASP A 39 9.72 -9.05 8.89
CA ASP A 39 10.90 -8.29 8.48
C ASP A 39 10.51 -6.94 7.86
N LEU A 40 9.42 -6.90 7.08
CA LEU A 40 8.88 -5.67 6.52
C LEU A 40 8.43 -4.69 7.61
N ARG A 41 7.79 -5.16 8.68
CA ARG A 41 7.38 -4.33 9.81
C ARG A 41 8.58 -3.72 10.54
N GLU A 42 9.67 -4.47 10.69
CA GLU A 42 10.92 -3.93 11.24
C GLU A 42 11.52 -2.83 10.34
N GLN A 43 11.44 -2.99 9.02
CA GLN A 43 11.85 -1.95 8.07
C GLN A 43 10.96 -0.71 8.17
N PHE A 44 9.63 -0.88 8.25
CA PHE A 44 8.70 0.23 8.39
C PHE A 44 8.95 1.03 9.67
N ALA A 45 9.27 0.36 10.78
CA ALA A 45 9.55 1.00 12.06
C ALA A 45 10.70 2.03 11.99
N ARG A 46 11.61 1.93 11.01
CA ARG A 46 12.67 2.92 10.78
C ARG A 46 12.14 4.31 10.44
N PHE A 47 10.94 4.41 9.86
CA PHE A 47 10.30 5.68 9.52
C PHE A 47 9.61 6.35 10.71
N ARG A 48 9.45 5.66 11.85
CA ARG A 48 8.70 6.13 13.02
C ARG A 48 9.25 7.42 13.63
N GLU A 49 10.56 7.61 13.59
CA GLU A 49 11.22 8.82 14.13
C GLU A 49 11.53 9.86 13.05
N THR A 50 10.94 9.70 11.86
CA THR A 50 11.12 10.61 10.72
C THR A 50 9.84 11.42 10.48
N PRO A 51 9.88 12.46 9.62
CA PRO A 51 8.66 13.14 9.15
C PRO A 51 7.63 12.22 8.49
N PHE A 52 8.00 10.99 8.12
CA PHE A 52 7.14 10.00 7.47
C PHE A 52 6.47 9.01 8.44
N ALA A 53 6.43 9.33 9.74
CA ALA A 53 5.78 8.47 10.75
C ALA A 53 4.30 8.14 10.42
N ALA A 54 3.59 9.04 9.74
CA ALA A 54 2.22 8.75 9.29
C ALA A 54 2.17 7.65 8.21
N THR A 55 3.18 7.59 7.34
CA THR A 55 3.31 6.54 6.31
C THR A 55 3.60 5.18 6.95
N GLU A 56 4.44 5.14 7.99
CA GLU A 56 4.69 3.92 8.79
C GLU A 56 3.40 3.32 9.32
N GLN A 57 2.55 4.12 9.96
CA GLN A 57 1.28 3.65 10.52
C GLN A 57 0.33 3.09 9.44
N LYS A 58 0.31 3.71 8.27
CA LYS A 58 -0.51 3.28 7.13
C LYS A 58 -0.02 1.95 6.56
N LEU A 59 1.30 1.80 6.37
CA LEU A 59 1.89 0.53 5.94
C LEU A 59 1.62 -0.59 6.94
N HIS A 60 1.73 -0.30 8.25
CA HIS A 60 1.39 -1.25 9.30
C HIS A 60 -0.08 -1.68 9.22
N PHE A 61 -0.99 -0.73 8.98
CA PHE A 61 -2.41 -1.02 8.80
C PHE A 61 -2.66 -1.92 7.57
N LEU A 62 -2.06 -1.59 6.42
CA LEU A 62 -2.20 -2.40 5.20
C LEU A 62 -1.62 -3.81 5.41
N ALA A 63 -0.50 -3.94 6.11
CA ALA A 63 0.10 -5.23 6.45
C ALA A 63 -0.85 -6.10 7.27
N HIS A 64 -1.56 -5.53 8.25
CA HIS A 64 -2.59 -6.26 9.01
C HIS A 64 -3.76 -6.70 8.13
N VAL A 65 -4.24 -5.83 7.24
CA VAL A 65 -5.30 -6.18 6.29
C VAL A 65 -4.90 -7.41 5.48
N VAL A 66 -3.71 -7.40 4.87
CA VAL A 66 -3.26 -8.52 4.03
C VAL A 66 -3.07 -9.79 4.86
N GLU A 67 -2.37 -9.68 5.99
CA GLU A 67 -2.14 -10.82 6.90
C GLU A 67 -3.47 -11.45 7.33
N HIS A 68 -4.45 -10.67 7.77
CA HIS A 68 -5.72 -11.20 8.26
C HIS A 68 -6.55 -11.85 7.16
N VAL A 69 -6.51 -11.33 5.93
CA VAL A 69 -7.19 -11.96 4.79
C VAL A 69 -6.51 -13.28 4.40
N TRP A 70 -5.18 -13.30 4.28
CA TRP A 70 -4.44 -14.50 3.85
C TRP A 70 -4.30 -15.57 4.93
N THR A 71 -4.44 -15.20 6.21
CA THR A 71 -4.46 -16.15 7.34
C THR A 71 -5.88 -16.53 7.78
N ASP A 72 -6.90 -16.17 6.98
CA ASP A 72 -8.32 -16.49 7.23
C ASP A 72 -8.89 -15.92 8.54
N LYS A 73 -8.23 -14.89 9.11
CA LYS A 73 -8.68 -14.17 10.31
C LYS A 73 -9.76 -13.12 10.01
N TYR A 74 -9.87 -12.68 8.76
CA TYR A 74 -10.92 -11.76 8.32
C TYR A 74 -11.33 -12.06 6.87
N ARG A 75 -12.49 -12.70 6.70
CA ARG A 75 -12.99 -13.18 5.38
C ARG A 75 -13.89 -12.20 4.64
N ASP A 76 -14.44 -11.20 5.34
CA ASP A 76 -15.42 -10.29 4.77
C ASP A 76 -14.79 -9.12 3.99
N MET A 77 -13.46 -9.12 3.83
CA MET A 77 -12.76 -8.13 3.03
C MET A 77 -13.04 -8.39 1.53
N PRO A 78 -13.49 -7.38 0.77
CA PRO A 78 -13.49 -7.48 -0.68
C PRO A 78 -12.10 -7.84 -1.18
N TYR A 79 -11.98 -8.93 -1.95
CA TYR A 79 -10.67 -9.47 -2.35
C TYR A 79 -9.81 -8.44 -3.10
N GLY A 80 -10.43 -7.58 -3.91
CA GLY A 80 -9.76 -6.46 -4.58
C GLY A 80 -9.11 -5.48 -3.61
N ALA A 81 -9.80 -5.11 -2.52
CA ALA A 81 -9.24 -4.21 -1.50
C ALA A 81 -8.01 -4.82 -0.82
N ALA A 82 -8.05 -6.13 -0.55
CA ALA A 82 -6.89 -6.83 0.03
C ALA A 82 -5.70 -6.91 -0.95
N LEU A 83 -5.95 -7.13 -2.25
CA LEU A 83 -4.92 -7.10 -3.27
C LEU A 83 -4.34 -5.69 -3.47
N GLU A 84 -5.14 -4.64 -3.38
CA GLU A 84 -4.66 -3.27 -3.45
C GLU A 84 -3.79 -2.89 -2.24
N ALA A 85 -4.12 -3.37 -1.04
CA ALA A 85 -3.26 -3.26 0.13
C ALA A 85 -1.91 -3.97 -0.11
N ALA A 86 -1.93 -5.18 -0.64
CA ALA A 86 -0.72 -5.93 -1.00
C ALA A 86 0.11 -5.22 -2.08
N PHE A 87 -0.56 -4.61 -3.06
CA PHE A 87 0.08 -3.84 -4.10
C PHE A 87 0.79 -2.61 -3.55
N ALA A 88 0.16 -1.83 -2.67
CA ALA A 88 0.79 -0.65 -2.06
C ALA A 88 2.03 -1.03 -1.24
N ILE A 89 1.98 -2.13 -0.49
CA ILE A 89 3.15 -2.65 0.23
C ILE A 89 4.26 -3.05 -0.76
N THR A 90 3.92 -3.81 -1.79
CA THR A 90 4.87 -4.25 -2.83
C THR A 90 5.51 -3.07 -3.56
N TYR A 91 4.71 -2.04 -3.87
CA TYR A 91 5.19 -0.83 -4.52
C TYR A 91 6.21 -0.11 -3.63
N PHE A 92 5.84 0.15 -2.38
CA PHE A 92 6.73 0.79 -1.40
C PHE A 92 8.05 0.04 -1.20
N THR A 93 8.00 -1.30 -1.12
CA THR A 93 9.19 -2.14 -0.86
C THR A 93 10.08 -2.33 -2.09
N ARG A 94 9.51 -2.35 -3.30
CA ARG A 94 10.28 -2.42 -4.56
C ARG A 94 10.86 -1.06 -4.92
N GLU A 95 10.13 0.04 -4.69
CA GLU A 95 10.65 1.39 -4.94
C GLU A 95 11.73 1.79 -3.95
N THR A 96 11.68 1.38 -2.68
CA THR A 96 12.81 1.62 -1.76
C THR A 96 14.13 0.95 -2.20
N ASP A 97 14.10 -0.05 -3.09
CA ASP A 97 15.28 -0.66 -3.72
C ASP A 97 15.63 -0.01 -5.09
N LEU A 98 14.65 0.64 -5.75
CA LEU A 98 14.79 1.36 -7.04
C LEU A 98 15.08 2.85 -6.90
N ILE A 99 14.80 3.46 -5.75
CA ILE A 99 15.09 4.85 -5.43
C ILE A 99 16.56 4.93 -5.01
N PRO A 100 17.47 5.49 -5.83
CA PRO A 100 18.83 5.76 -5.37
C PRO A 100 18.76 6.67 -4.14
N ASP A 101 19.61 6.43 -3.14
CA ASP A 101 19.70 7.17 -1.86
C ASP A 101 19.67 8.71 -2.00
N THR A 102 19.96 9.22 -3.20
CA THR A 102 19.98 10.64 -3.57
C THR A 102 18.60 11.29 -3.78
N LEU A 103 17.50 10.52 -3.88
CA LEU A 103 16.15 11.03 -4.16
C LEU A 103 15.17 10.91 -2.97
N GLY A 104 15.66 10.54 -1.78
CA GLY A 104 14.91 10.06 -0.59
C GLY A 104 13.79 10.94 0.01
N THR A 105 13.33 12.01 -0.63
CA THR A 105 12.09 12.73 -0.26
C THR A 105 11.05 12.73 -1.39
N ILE A 106 11.50 12.67 -2.65
CA ILE A 106 10.60 12.72 -3.83
C ILE A 106 9.97 11.34 -4.07
N GLY A 107 10.75 10.25 -4.01
CA GLY A 107 10.19 8.90 -4.17
C GLY A 107 9.20 8.52 -3.05
N LEU A 108 9.53 8.89 -1.81
CA LEU A 108 8.63 8.69 -0.65
C LEU A 108 7.33 9.52 -0.74
N LEU A 109 7.35 10.67 -1.43
CA LEU A 109 6.15 11.47 -1.65
C LEU A 109 5.21 10.75 -2.63
N ASP A 110 5.76 10.19 -3.71
CA ASP A 110 5.00 9.41 -4.71
C ASP A 110 4.47 8.10 -4.10
N ASP A 111 5.27 7.41 -3.28
CA ASP A 111 4.85 6.24 -2.49
C ASP A 111 3.67 6.55 -1.56
N SER A 112 3.74 7.69 -0.86
CA SER A 112 2.69 8.11 0.06
C SER A 112 1.37 8.37 -0.68
N ALA A 113 1.42 8.86 -1.92
CA ALA A 113 0.22 9.08 -2.74
C ALA A 113 -0.47 7.76 -3.11
N ILE A 114 0.28 6.71 -3.42
CA ILE A 114 -0.27 5.38 -3.69
C ILE A 114 -0.93 4.78 -2.44
N ILE A 115 -0.24 4.87 -1.30
CA ILE A 115 -0.76 4.40 -0.01
C ILE A 115 -2.05 5.15 0.35
N GLU A 116 -2.05 6.48 0.24
CA GLU A 116 -3.24 7.30 0.48
C GLU A 116 -4.39 6.92 -0.44
N ALA A 117 -4.12 6.79 -1.73
CA ALA A 117 -5.17 6.51 -2.69
C ALA A 117 -5.77 5.10 -2.49
N VAL A 118 -4.97 4.11 -2.09
CA VAL A 118 -5.48 2.79 -1.65
C VAL A 118 -6.39 2.91 -0.43
N LEU A 119 -6.00 3.72 0.56
CA LEU A 119 -6.80 3.94 1.76
C LEU A 119 -8.13 4.62 1.47
N VAL A 120 -8.10 5.66 0.63
CA VAL A 120 -9.29 6.44 0.24
C VAL A 120 -10.26 5.58 -0.58
N ARG A 121 -9.80 4.93 -1.65
CA ARG A 121 -10.72 4.19 -2.52
C ARG A 121 -11.34 2.96 -1.88
N ASN A 122 -10.71 2.43 -0.83
CA ASN A 122 -11.21 1.29 -0.06
C ASN A 122 -11.73 1.69 1.34
N GLU A 123 -11.98 2.98 1.57
CA GLU A 123 -12.25 3.54 2.91
C GLU A 123 -13.36 2.79 3.64
N ARG A 124 -14.43 2.40 2.93
CA ARG A 124 -15.60 1.74 3.48
C ARG A 124 -15.27 0.32 3.95
N ALA A 125 -14.54 -0.44 3.12
CA ALA A 125 -14.11 -1.80 3.46
C ALA A 125 -13.15 -1.77 4.66
N TYR A 126 -12.19 -0.85 4.65
CA TYR A 126 -11.24 -0.66 5.74
C TYR A 126 -11.88 -0.14 7.02
N ALA A 127 -12.95 0.66 6.93
CA ALA A 127 -13.70 1.10 8.09
C ALA A 127 -14.45 -0.05 8.77
N LEU A 128 -15.10 -0.93 7.98
CA LEU A 128 -15.75 -2.14 8.50
C LEU A 128 -14.73 -3.07 9.16
N TYR A 129 -13.63 -3.35 8.46
CA TYR A 129 -12.51 -4.13 8.99
C TYR A 129 -12.01 -3.57 10.33
N ARG A 130 -11.79 -2.25 10.44
CA ARG A 130 -11.37 -1.62 11.70
C ARG A 130 -12.42 -1.75 12.79
N ALA A 131 -13.71 -1.62 12.47
CA ALA A 131 -14.77 -1.72 13.47
C ALA A 131 -14.86 -3.13 14.08
N GLU A 132 -14.54 -4.15 13.28
CA GLU A 132 -14.62 -5.56 13.68
C GLU A 132 -13.33 -6.04 14.36
N THR A 133 -12.16 -5.60 13.88
CA THR A 133 -10.84 -6.01 14.41
C THR A 133 -10.31 -5.15 15.55
N LYS A 134 -10.87 -3.96 15.82
CA LYS A 134 -10.56 -3.16 17.03
C LYS A 134 -10.99 -3.84 18.35
N ARG A 135 -11.58 -5.03 18.28
CA ARG A 135 -12.05 -5.79 19.45
C ARG A 135 -11.02 -6.83 19.96
N ASP A 136 -9.88 -6.96 19.28
CA ASP A 136 -8.72 -7.75 19.69
C ASP A 136 -7.58 -6.85 20.19
#